data_AF-A0A5C4XAU9-F1
#
_entry.id   AF-A0A5C4XAU9-F1
#
_cell.length_a   1.000
_cell.length_b   1.000
_cell.length_c   1.000
_cell.angle_alpha   90.00
_cell.angle_beta   90.00
_cell.angle_gamma   90.00
#
_symmetry.space_group_name_H-M   'P 1'
#
loop_
_entity.id
_entity.type
_entity.pdbx_description
1 polymer ?
#
loop_
_entity_poly.entity_id
_entity_poly.type
_entity_poly.pdbx_seq_one_letter_code
_entity_poly.pdbx_strand_id
1 'polypeptide(L)'
;MADASDDDTFTFIPPQIRLTPFDRRLRELRELQERYEELARQPNKERRLAELKYQIREAKKRFEEEKRRDGDENWRRRRDVDSWRSGEGRELRNSSRRKVRDKPNEDLSHMTDEQKEERKRDQRADGNFVKRREAKGVAVANIQAELIVRQQQRNSMRQAALETENPMTSDPYFGMF
;
A
#
# COMPACT_ATOMS: atom_id res chain seq x y z
N MET A 1 -35.78 -46.86 5.93
CA MET A 1 -35.25 -45.85 4.99
C MET A 1 -35.87 -44.53 5.41
N ALA A 2 -35.07 -43.63 5.98
CA ALA A 2 -35.57 -42.32 6.44
C ALA A 2 -35.33 -41.31 5.33
N ASP A 3 -36.43 -40.70 4.89
CA ASP A 3 -36.50 -39.71 3.82
C ASP A 3 -35.99 -38.37 4.38
N ALA A 4 -34.79 -37.96 3.97
CA ALA A 4 -34.22 -36.67 4.32
C ALA A 4 -34.80 -35.63 3.36
N SER A 5 -35.98 -35.13 3.69
CA SER A 5 -36.54 -33.91 3.10
C SER A 5 -35.63 -32.74 3.46
N ASP A 6 -34.64 -32.48 2.61
CA ASP A 6 -33.92 -31.20 2.55
C ASP A 6 -34.94 -30.13 2.15
N ASP A 7 -35.64 -29.61 3.16
CA ASP A 7 -36.46 -28.42 3.08
C ASP A 7 -35.50 -27.23 2.89
N ASP A 8 -34.95 -27.10 1.68
CA ASP A 8 -34.18 -25.97 1.19
C ASP A 8 -35.09 -24.73 1.19
N THR A 9 -35.31 -24.22 2.39
CA THR A 9 -36.03 -22.97 2.63
C THR A 9 -35.13 -21.87 2.08
N PHE A 10 -35.30 -21.56 0.79
CA PHE A 10 -34.63 -20.44 0.13
C PHE A 10 -34.97 -19.15 0.87
N THR A 11 -34.14 -18.80 1.85
CA THR A 11 -34.23 -17.53 2.55
C THR A 11 -33.75 -16.45 1.60
N PHE A 12 -34.69 -15.66 1.08
CA PHE A 12 -34.37 -14.49 0.29
C PHE A 12 -33.60 -13.49 1.16
N ILE A 13 -32.29 -13.39 0.95
CA ILE A 13 -31.46 -12.36 1.56
C ILE A 13 -31.53 -11.13 0.64
N PRO A 14 -32.17 -10.02 1.07
CA PRO A 14 -32.23 -8.82 0.26
C PRO A 14 -30.81 -8.30 0.00
N PRO A 15 -30.51 -7.81 -1.21
CA PRO A 15 -29.21 -7.19 -1.47
C PRO A 15 -29.04 -5.98 -0.55
N GLN A 16 -27.90 -5.91 0.15
CA GLN A 16 -27.55 -4.72 0.91
C GLN A 16 -27.34 -3.55 -0.06
N ILE A 17 -28.32 -2.66 -0.17
CA ILE A 17 -28.23 -1.45 -0.99
C ILE A 17 -27.24 -0.50 -0.32
N ARG A 18 -26.01 -0.46 -0.83
CA ARG A 18 -24.98 0.50 -0.39
C ARG A 18 -25.08 1.74 -1.25
N LEU A 19 -25.04 2.91 -0.62
CA LEU A 19 -24.93 4.18 -1.34
C LEU A 19 -23.67 4.16 -2.21
N THR A 20 -23.85 4.32 -3.51
CA THR A 20 -22.73 4.40 -4.43
C THR A 20 -21.91 5.66 -4.14
N PRO A 21 -20.63 5.73 -4.57
CA PRO A 21 -19.89 6.98 -4.53
C PRO A 21 -20.65 8.15 -5.17
N PHE A 22 -21.36 7.90 -6.28
CA PHE A 22 -22.22 8.87 -6.94
C PHE A 22 -23.31 9.39 -6.01
N ASP A 23 -24.08 8.50 -5.37
CA ASP A 23 -25.17 8.87 -4.47
C ASP A 23 -24.66 9.69 -3.28
N ARG A 24 -23.49 9.33 -2.75
CA ARG A 24 -22.84 10.06 -1.65
C ARG A 24 -22.48 11.49 -2.05
N ARG A 25 -21.95 11.69 -3.26
CA ARG A 25 -21.61 13.04 -3.76
C ARG A 25 -22.84 13.87 -4.08
N LEU A 26 -23.89 13.23 -4.62
CA LEU A 26 -25.16 13.92 -4.86
C LEU A 26 -25.79 14.38 -3.53
N ARG A 27 -25.77 13.53 -2.51
CA ARG A 27 -26.26 13.85 -1.17
C ARG A 27 -25.47 15.00 -0.54
N GLU A 28 -24.13 14.94 -0.59
CA GLU A 28 -23.23 16.02 -0.10
C GLU A 28 -23.58 17.36 -0.76
N LEU A 29 -23.79 17.36 -2.09
CA LEU A 29 -24.15 18.58 -2.82
C LEU A 29 -25.50 19.15 -2.37
N ARG A 30 -26.53 18.29 -2.23
CA ARG A 30 -27.86 18.72 -1.77
C ARG A 30 -27.82 19.29 -0.36
N GLU A 31 -27.17 18.60 0.57
CA GLU A 31 -27.04 19.05 1.96
C GLU A 31 -26.36 20.43 2.06
N LEU A 32 -25.33 20.69 1.24
CA LEU A 32 -24.67 22.00 1.20
C LEU A 32 -25.55 23.09 0.59
N GLN A 33 -26.35 22.76 -0.43
CA GLN A 33 -27.30 23.69 -1.05
C GLN A 33 -28.43 24.05 -0.08
N GLU A 34 -29.01 23.07 0.61
CA GLU A 34 -30.04 23.28 1.62
C GLU A 34 -29.52 24.18 2.75
N ARG A 35 -28.32 23.91 3.29
CA ARG A 35 -27.67 24.77 4.29
C ARG A 35 -27.45 26.19 3.80
N TYR A 36 -27.12 26.37 2.52
CA TYR A 36 -26.96 27.69 1.94
C TYR A 36 -28.29 28.44 1.88
N GLU A 37 -29.36 27.78 1.45
CA GLU A 37 -30.71 28.37 1.39
C GLU A 37 -31.23 28.73 2.79
N GLU A 38 -31.06 27.85 3.77
CA GLU A 38 -31.43 28.10 5.16
C GLU A 38 -30.68 29.32 5.73
N LEU A 39 -29.37 29.38 5.49
CA LEU A 39 -28.54 30.46 6.00
C LEU A 39 -28.79 31.79 5.27
N ALA A 40 -29.16 31.75 4.00
CA ALA A 40 -29.49 32.94 3.21
C ALA A 40 -30.75 33.66 3.69
N ARG A 41 -31.64 32.97 4.42
CA ARG A 41 -32.82 33.57 5.06
C ARG A 41 -32.49 34.36 6.33
N GLN A 42 -31.27 34.21 6.86
CA GLN A 42 -30.84 34.89 8.09
C GLN A 42 -30.05 36.17 7.78
N PRO A 43 -30.29 37.28 8.50
CA PRO A 43 -29.52 38.50 8.31
C PRO A 43 -28.07 38.36 8.82
N ASN A 44 -27.15 39.14 8.24
CA ASN A 44 -25.74 39.30 8.67
C ASN A 44 -24.90 38.00 8.68
N LYS A 45 -25.06 37.12 7.68
CA LYS A 45 -24.30 35.85 7.55
C LYS A 45 -23.36 35.78 6.35
N GLU A 46 -23.00 36.91 5.76
CA GLU A 46 -22.25 37.02 4.49
C GLU A 46 -20.98 36.16 4.44
N ARG A 47 -20.15 36.17 5.49
CA ARG A 47 -18.92 35.37 5.56
C ARG A 47 -19.19 33.86 5.48
N ARG A 48 -20.20 33.38 6.21
CA ARG A 48 -20.58 31.96 6.22
C ARG A 48 -21.24 31.55 4.90
N LEU A 49 -21.98 32.45 4.26
CA LEU A 49 -22.51 32.23 2.91
C LEU A 49 -21.40 32.12 1.86
N ALA A 50 -20.35 32.95 1.96
CA ALA A 50 -19.19 32.85 1.07
C ALA A 50 -18.45 31.52 1.22
N GLU A 51 -18.27 31.05 2.47
CA GLU A 51 -17.70 29.74 2.75
C GLU A 51 -18.54 28.60 2.15
N LEU A 52 -19.86 28.62 2.36
CA LEU A 52 -20.78 27.64 1.76
C LEU A 52 -20.75 27.68 0.23
N LYS A 53 -20.66 28.87 -0.40
CA LYS A 53 -20.49 28.98 -1.86
C LYS A 53 -19.22 28.27 -2.34
N TYR A 54 -18.11 28.43 -1.62
CA TYR A 54 -16.88 27.72 -1.92
C TYR A 54 -17.05 26.20 -1.79
N GLN A 55 -17.64 25.74 -0.68
CA GLN A 55 -17.90 24.32 -0.44
C GLN A 55 -18.82 23.71 -1.50
N ILE A 56 -19.90 24.40 -1.88
CA ILE A 56 -20.81 23.99 -2.97
C ILE A 56 -20.05 23.88 -4.30
N ARG A 57 -19.17 24.84 -4.61
CA ARG A 57 -18.36 24.80 -5.83
C ARG A 57 -17.44 23.57 -5.86
N GLU A 58 -16.76 23.28 -4.75
CA GLU A 58 -15.91 22.10 -4.63
C GLU A 58 -16.73 20.80 -4.69
N ALA A 59 -17.90 20.75 -4.03
CA ALA A 59 -18.81 19.60 -4.09
C ALA A 59 -19.31 19.35 -5.53
N LYS A 60 -19.65 20.41 -6.29
CA LYS A 60 -20.01 20.29 -7.71
C LYS A 60 -18.88 19.69 -8.54
N LYS A 61 -17.63 20.15 -8.35
CA LYS A 61 -16.47 19.57 -9.05
C LYS A 61 -16.32 18.08 -8.76
N ARG A 62 -16.41 17.68 -7.48
CA ARG A 62 -16.33 16.26 -7.07
C ARG A 62 -17.48 15.45 -7.66
N PHE A 63 -18.69 16.00 -7.70
CA PHE A 63 -19.85 15.35 -8.27
C PHE A 63 -19.69 15.14 -9.77
N GLU A 64 -19.25 16.14 -10.52
CA GLU A 64 -18.99 16.00 -11.96
C GLU A 64 -17.86 15.00 -12.27
N GLU A 65 -16.81 14.99 -11.45
CA GLU A 65 -15.76 13.97 -11.58
C GLU A 65 -16.30 12.57 -11.36
N GLU A 66 -17.14 12.36 -10.34
CA GLU A 66 -17.74 11.05 -10.06
C GLU A 66 -18.77 10.66 -11.12
N LYS A 67 -19.53 11.62 -11.67
CA LYS A 67 -20.43 11.41 -12.80
C LYS A 67 -19.68 10.92 -14.03
N ARG A 68 -18.52 11.53 -14.33
CA ARG A 68 -17.65 11.07 -15.42
C ARG A 68 -17.12 9.65 -15.18
N ARG A 69 -16.73 9.36 -13.94
CA ARG A 69 -16.23 8.05 -13.51
C ARG A 69 -17.30 6.96 -13.54
N ASP A 70 -18.54 7.27 -13.17
CA ASP A 70 -19.64 6.30 -13.20
C ASP A 70 -20.02 5.92 -14.64
N GLY A 71 -19.82 6.83 -15.60
CA GLY A 71 -19.89 6.53 -17.03
C GLY A 71 -18.76 5.64 -17.56
N ASP A 72 -17.62 5.55 -16.86
CA ASP A 72 -16.48 4.70 -17.25
C ASP A 72 -16.67 3.26 -16.76
N GLU A 73 -16.82 2.33 -17.69
CA GLU A 73 -17.00 0.91 -17.38
C GLU A 73 -15.77 0.30 -16.68
N ASN A 74 -14.56 0.70 -17.06
CA ASN A 74 -13.34 0.20 -16.41
C ASN A 74 -13.28 0.64 -14.96
N TRP A 75 -13.70 1.88 -14.68
CA TRP A 75 -13.79 2.40 -13.32
C TRP A 75 -14.81 1.60 -12.50
N ARG A 76 -16.02 1.38 -13.04
CA ARG A 76 -17.06 0.59 -12.37
C ARG A 76 -16.58 -0.82 -12.03
N ARG A 77 -15.96 -1.53 -12.98
CA ARG A 77 -15.39 -2.86 -12.72
C ARG A 77 -14.34 -2.86 -11.61
N ARG A 78 -13.42 -1.88 -11.61
CA ARG A 78 -12.40 -1.74 -10.55
C ARG A 78 -13.04 -1.48 -9.18
N ARG A 79 -14.02 -0.59 -9.14
CA ARG A 79 -14.78 -0.26 -7.93
C ARG A 79 -15.47 -1.50 -7.35
N ASP A 80 -16.10 -2.32 -8.20
CA ASP A 80 -16.81 -3.51 -7.75
C ASP A 80 -15.84 -4.57 -7.21
N VAL A 81 -14.69 -4.75 -7.86
CA VAL A 81 -13.59 -5.57 -7.34
C VAL A 81 -13.09 -5.07 -5.99
N ASP A 82 -12.87 -3.76 -5.83
CA ASP A 82 -12.38 -3.20 -4.58
C ASP A 82 -13.44 -3.26 -3.45
N SER A 83 -14.72 -3.10 -3.80
CA SER A 83 -15.85 -3.33 -2.88
C SER A 83 -15.84 -4.77 -2.39
N TRP A 84 -15.74 -5.75 -3.29
CA TRP A 84 -15.63 -7.16 -2.93
C TRP A 84 -14.41 -7.44 -2.05
N ARG A 85 -13.22 -6.90 -2.42
CA ARG A 85 -11.97 -7.07 -1.66
C ARG A 85 -12.00 -6.48 -0.25
N SER A 86 -12.85 -5.47 -0.01
CA SER A 86 -12.98 -4.82 1.30
C SER A 86 -14.03 -5.49 2.18
N GLY A 87 -15.03 -6.15 1.59
CA GLY A 87 -16.05 -6.94 2.28
C GLY A 87 -15.77 -8.45 2.22
N GLU A 88 -16.66 -9.19 1.57
CA GLU A 88 -16.70 -10.67 1.51
C GLU A 88 -15.38 -11.29 1.02
N GLY A 89 -14.76 -10.70 0.00
CA GLY A 89 -13.51 -11.17 -0.57
C GLY A 89 -12.27 -10.89 0.28
N ARG A 90 -12.40 -10.18 1.41
CA ARG A 90 -11.26 -9.77 2.23
C ARG A 90 -10.48 -10.96 2.78
N GLU A 91 -11.19 -11.96 3.30
CA GLU A 91 -10.57 -13.15 3.89
C GLU A 91 -9.96 -14.04 2.81
N LEU A 92 -10.67 -14.27 1.69
CA LEU A 92 -10.16 -15.03 0.55
C LEU A 92 -8.91 -14.37 -0.08
N ARG A 93 -8.91 -13.04 -0.21
CA ARG A 93 -7.74 -12.28 -0.68
C ARG A 93 -6.59 -12.35 0.31
N ASN A 94 -6.87 -12.22 1.60
CA ASN A 94 -5.83 -12.26 2.61
C ASN A 94 -5.23 -13.66 2.74
N SER A 95 -6.03 -14.73 2.68
CA SER A 95 -5.55 -16.10 2.68
C SER A 95 -4.71 -16.41 1.45
N SER A 96 -5.13 -15.97 0.25
CA SER A 96 -4.32 -16.12 -0.97
C SER A 96 -2.98 -15.38 -0.89
N ARG A 97 -2.96 -14.18 -0.27
CA ARG A 97 -1.71 -13.42 -0.03
C ARG A 97 -0.86 -13.95 1.12
N ARG A 98 -1.48 -14.65 2.08
CA ARG A 98 -0.81 -15.30 3.23
C ARG A 98 -0.35 -16.71 2.92
N LYS A 99 -0.65 -17.26 1.73
CA LYS A 99 -0.06 -18.52 1.28
C LYS A 99 1.44 -18.40 1.49
N VAL A 100 1.93 -19.29 2.35
CA VAL A 100 3.32 -19.39 2.80
C VAL A 100 4.20 -19.28 1.57
N ARG A 101 5.16 -18.35 1.59
CA ARG A 101 6.18 -18.30 0.54
C ARG A 101 6.78 -19.69 0.45
N ASP A 102 6.87 -20.25 -0.76
CA ASP A 102 7.49 -21.58 -0.97
C ASP A 102 8.89 -21.68 -0.35
N LYS A 103 9.57 -20.54 -0.21
CA LYS A 103 10.81 -20.41 0.55
C LYS A 103 10.54 -19.61 1.83
N PRO A 104 10.77 -20.19 3.02
CA PRO A 104 10.78 -19.40 4.25
C PRO A 104 11.83 -18.29 4.15
N ASN A 105 11.62 -17.18 4.86
CA ASN A 105 12.64 -16.14 4.96
C ASN A 105 13.91 -16.74 5.58
N GLU A 106 15.07 -16.25 5.17
CA GLU A 106 16.35 -16.61 5.79
C GLU A 106 16.30 -16.35 7.30
N ASP A 107 16.78 -17.30 8.10
CA ASP A 107 16.86 -17.13 9.54
C ASP A 107 17.98 -16.15 9.90
N LEU A 108 17.61 -15.05 10.54
CA LEU A 108 18.50 -13.96 10.96
C LEU A 108 18.80 -13.98 12.45
N SER A 109 18.46 -15.07 13.14
CA SER A 109 18.68 -15.25 14.58
C SER A 109 20.15 -15.06 15.00
N HIS A 110 21.08 -15.39 14.10
CA HIS A 110 22.52 -15.26 14.30
C HIS A 110 23.06 -13.83 14.16
N MET A 111 22.25 -12.87 13.69
CA MET A 111 22.67 -11.47 13.51
C MET A 111 22.27 -10.61 14.71
N THR A 112 23.15 -9.68 15.10
CA THR A 112 22.79 -8.61 16.04
C THR A 112 21.80 -7.64 15.41
N ASP A 113 21.09 -6.85 16.21
CA ASP A 113 20.10 -5.89 15.67
C ASP A 113 20.74 -4.81 14.81
N GLU A 114 21.98 -4.41 15.12
CA GLU A 114 22.78 -3.49 14.29
C GLU A 114 23.10 -4.11 12.93
N GLN A 115 23.51 -5.38 12.90
CA GLN A 115 23.77 -6.12 11.66
C GLN A 115 22.49 -6.32 10.84
N LYS A 116 21.34 -6.54 11.48
CA LYS A 116 20.03 -6.62 10.80
C LYS A 116 19.65 -5.30 10.14
N GLU A 117 19.82 -4.17 10.83
CA GLU A 117 19.52 -2.86 10.26
C GLU A 117 20.51 -2.47 9.16
N GLU A 118 21.76 -2.87 9.25
CA GLU A 118 22.73 -2.70 8.16
C GLU A 118 22.36 -3.56 6.94
N ARG A 119 22.05 -4.84 7.14
CA ARG A 119 21.56 -5.75 6.09
C ARG A 119 20.33 -5.19 5.38
N LYS A 120 19.42 -4.55 6.12
CA LYS A 120 18.22 -3.89 5.57
C LYS A 120 18.56 -2.66 4.74
N ARG A 121 19.53 -1.85 5.18
CA ARG A 121 20.06 -0.71 4.42
C ARG A 121 20.68 -1.19 3.10
N ASP A 122 21.46 -2.25 3.15
CA ASP A 122 22.06 -2.91 2.00
C ASP A 122 21.03 -3.41 0.99
N GLN A 123 20.04 -4.16 1.45
CA GLN A 123 18.96 -4.67 0.59
C GLN A 123 18.21 -3.54 -0.13
N ARG A 124 17.97 -2.42 0.55
CA ARG A 124 17.35 -1.24 -0.07
C ARG A 124 18.27 -0.60 -1.11
N ALA A 125 19.56 -0.48 -0.81
CA ALA A 125 20.53 0.09 -1.74
C ALA A 125 20.65 -0.77 -3.02
N ASP A 126 20.71 -2.09 -2.86
CA ASP A 126 20.76 -3.06 -3.94
C ASP A 126 19.47 -3.04 -4.77
N GLY A 127 18.31 -3.01 -4.13
CA GLY A 127 17.02 -2.86 -4.82
C GLY A 127 16.91 -1.56 -5.61
N ASN A 128 17.42 -0.44 -5.08
CA ASN A 128 17.47 0.83 -5.79
C ASN A 128 18.44 0.80 -6.97
N PHE A 129 19.57 0.12 -6.83
CA PHE A 129 20.54 -0.08 -7.90
C PHE A 129 19.93 -0.86 -9.07
N VAL A 130 19.29 -2.01 -8.78
CA VAL A 130 18.59 -2.83 -9.78
C VAL A 130 17.56 -2.00 -10.54
N LYS A 131 16.66 -1.30 -9.82
CA LYS A 131 15.64 -0.43 -10.44
C LYS A 131 16.23 0.63 -11.37
N ARG A 132 17.34 1.26 -10.97
CA ARG A 132 18.03 2.27 -11.80
C ARG A 132 18.64 1.66 -13.06
N ARG A 133 19.14 0.42 -12.99
CA ARG A 133 19.71 -0.29 -14.13
C ARG A 133 18.63 -0.80 -15.09
N GLU A 134 17.53 -1.31 -14.56
CA GLU A 134 16.34 -1.69 -15.34
C GLU A 134 15.76 -0.48 -16.09
N ALA A 135 15.63 0.67 -15.42
CA ALA A 135 15.15 1.91 -16.05
C ALA A 135 16.09 2.40 -17.17
N LYS A 136 17.37 2.02 -17.15
CA LYS A 136 18.36 2.31 -18.20
C LYS A 136 18.38 1.24 -19.31
N GLY A 137 17.53 0.22 -19.25
CA GLY A 137 17.44 -0.84 -20.24
C GLY A 137 18.59 -1.84 -20.21
N VAL A 138 19.31 -1.97 -19.08
CA VAL A 138 20.40 -2.95 -18.96
C VAL A 138 19.82 -4.36 -18.87
N ALA A 139 20.43 -5.32 -19.58
CA ALA A 139 20.02 -6.71 -19.55
C ALA A 139 20.13 -7.32 -18.14
N VAL A 140 19.14 -8.12 -17.74
CA VAL A 140 19.04 -8.69 -16.38
C VAL A 140 20.30 -9.44 -15.95
N ALA A 141 20.91 -10.21 -16.85
CA ALA A 141 22.16 -10.93 -16.57
C ALA A 141 23.32 -10.00 -16.19
N ASN A 142 23.42 -8.84 -16.86
CA ASN A 142 24.45 -7.84 -16.56
C ASN A 142 24.19 -7.14 -15.23
N ILE A 143 22.91 -6.88 -14.90
CA ILE A 143 22.53 -6.34 -13.58
C ILE A 143 22.94 -7.29 -12.47
N GLN A 144 22.73 -8.60 -12.65
CA GLN A 144 23.10 -9.62 -11.67
C GLN A 144 24.62 -9.70 -11.49
N ALA A 145 25.40 -9.68 -12.58
CA ALA A 145 26.85 -9.67 -12.52
C ALA A 145 27.39 -8.43 -11.77
N GLU A 146 26.89 -7.24 -12.10
CA GLU A 146 27.29 -6.01 -11.40
C GLU A 146 26.89 -6.02 -9.92
N LEU A 147 25.73 -6.60 -9.59
CA LEU A 147 25.26 -6.70 -8.21
C LEU A 147 26.18 -7.60 -7.37
N ILE A 148 26.63 -8.72 -7.92
CA ILE A 148 27.57 -9.63 -7.25
C ILE A 148 28.88 -8.90 -6.93
N VAL A 149 29.45 -8.18 -7.90
CA VAL A 149 30.68 -7.40 -7.70
C VAL A 149 30.48 -6.35 -6.61
N ARG A 150 29.35 -5.65 -6.62
CA ARG A 150 29.02 -4.63 -5.62
C ARG A 150 28.90 -5.22 -4.21
N GLN A 151 28.35 -6.42 -4.08
CA GLN A 151 28.26 -7.12 -2.80
C GLN A 151 29.63 -7.60 -2.31
N GLN A 152 30.45 -8.14 -3.20
CA GLN A 152 31.83 -8.53 -2.88
C GLN A 152 32.67 -7.34 -2.39
N GLN A 153 32.62 -6.21 -3.09
CA GLN A 153 33.33 -4.98 -2.69
C GLN A 153 32.89 -4.46 -1.33
N ARG A 154 31.58 -4.55 -1.02
CA ARG A 154 31.06 -4.14 0.28
C ARG A 154 31.57 -5.04 1.40
N ASN A 155 31.57 -6.35 1.16
CA ASN A 155 32.06 -7.32 2.13
C ASN A 155 33.56 -7.18 2.36
N SER A 156 34.35 -6.93 1.31
CA SER A 156 35.79 -6.69 1.45
C SER A 156 36.09 -5.40 2.23
N MET A 157 35.34 -4.32 1.99
CA MET A 157 35.49 -3.08 2.78
C MET A 157 35.12 -3.29 4.26
N ARG A 158 34.09 -4.08 4.56
CA ARG A 158 33.73 -4.43 5.94
C ARG A 158 34.80 -5.27 6.63
N GLN A 159 35.36 -6.27 5.93
CA GLN A 159 36.44 -7.09 6.46
C GLN A 159 37.68 -6.23 6.77
N ALA A 160 38.07 -5.35 5.85
CA ALA A 160 39.17 -4.42 6.06
C ALA A 160 38.92 -3.49 7.27
N ALA A 161 37.70 -2.98 7.44
CA ALA A 161 37.34 -2.14 8.59
C ALA A 161 37.46 -2.88 9.93
N LEU A 162 36.99 -4.13 9.99
CA LEU A 162 37.11 -4.99 11.17
C LEU A 162 38.56 -5.37 11.49
N GLU A 163 39.40 -5.56 10.47
CA GLU A 163 40.84 -5.80 10.63
C GLU A 163 41.57 -4.57 11.18
N THR A 164 41.18 -3.34 10.76
CA THR A 164 41.76 -2.10 11.30
C THR A 164 41.30 -1.75 12.71
N GLU A 165 40.11 -2.20 13.15
CA GLU A 165 39.58 -1.94 14.50
C GLU A 165 40.07 -2.94 15.56
N ASN A 166 40.80 -3.99 15.18
CA ASN A 166 41.41 -4.94 16.13
C ASN A 166 42.76 -4.43 16.66
N PRO A 167 42.87 -3.97 17.93
CA PRO A 167 44.13 -3.45 18.48
C PRO A 167 45.20 -4.55 18.71
N MET A 168 44.82 -5.83 18.69
CA MET A 168 45.72 -6.97 18.94
C MET A 168 46.79 -7.16 17.84
N THR A 169 46.54 -6.70 16.61
CA THR A 169 47.52 -6.77 15.50
C THR A 169 48.55 -5.64 15.52
N SER A 170 48.39 -4.66 16.41
CA SER A 170 49.37 -3.57 16.61
C SER A 170 50.24 -3.72 17.87
N ASP A 171 50.00 -4.76 18.69
CA ASP A 171 50.81 -5.03 19.87
C ASP A 171 51.97 -5.98 19.52
N PRO A 172 53.24 -5.53 19.61
CA PRO A 172 54.41 -6.38 19.32
C PRO A 172 54.59 -7.58 20.27
N TYR A 173 53.76 -7.70 21.32
CA TYR A 173 53.79 -8.83 22.26
C TYR A 173 52.65 -9.84 22.06
N PHE A 174 51.74 -9.63 21.11
CA PHE A 174 50.65 -10.56 20.84
C PHE A 174 51.19 -11.87 20.23
N GLY A 175 51.19 -12.96 21.01
CA GLY A 175 51.70 -14.27 20.61
C GLY A 175 53.05 -14.68 21.21
N MET A 176 53.61 -13.90 22.14
CA MET A 176 54.78 -14.31 22.93
C MET A 176 54.33 -14.98 24.25
N PHE A 177 53.82 -16.20 24.17
CA PHE A 177 53.70 -17.14 25.31
C PHE A 177 53.87 -18.58 24.84
#